data_AF-A0A5J5AUU9-F1
#
_entry.id   AF-A0A5J5AUU9-F1
#
_cell.length_a   1.000
_cell.length_b   1.000
_cell.length_c   1.000
_cell.angle_alpha   90.00
_cell.angle_beta   90.00
_cell.angle_gamma   90.00
#
_symmetry.space_group_name_H-M   'P 1'
#
loop_
_entity.id
_entity.type
_entity.pdbx_description
1 polymer ?
#
loop_
_entity_poly.entity_id
_entity_poly.type
_entity_poly.pdbx_seq_one_letter_code
_entity_poly.pdbx_strand_id
1 'polypeptide(L)'
;MDRLRTLFFGILHEFYQKPEEVVVTIFAKGVPAKNVEVDFGEQILSVIIHLPGQDPDIFQPRLFGKIIPQKCKFDVLSTKIEILLAKAEAIHWTSLEFSKEATVLQRINVPSGRSTCLYNMMIPNLEDSLMQNKSLIYG
;
A
#
# COMPACT_ATOMS: atom_id res chain seq x y z
N MET A 1 1.45 21.35 26.84
CA MET A 1 0.22 20.79 26.24
C MET A 1 0.42 20.94 24.75
N ASP A 2 1.26 20.09 24.16
CA ASP A 2 1.71 20.31 22.78
C ASP A 2 1.38 19.08 21.97
N ARG A 3 0.17 19.17 21.40
CA ARG A 3 -0.37 18.29 20.38
C ARG A 3 0.60 18.30 19.20
N LEU A 4 1.50 17.32 19.16
CA LEU A 4 2.11 16.90 17.90
C LEU A 4 0.97 16.45 17.00
N ARG A 5 0.56 17.37 16.11
CA ARG A 5 -0.32 17.08 14.99
C ARG A 5 0.42 16.10 14.11
N THR A 6 0.15 14.81 14.29
CA THR A 6 0.57 13.79 13.35
C THR A 6 -0.13 14.09 12.04
N LEU A 7 0.63 14.58 11.07
CA LEU A 7 0.23 14.57 9.67
C LEU A 7 0.02 13.10 9.29
N PHE A 8 -1.19 12.59 9.48
CA PHE A 8 -1.62 11.31 8.92
C PHE A 8 -1.78 11.48 7.40
N PHE A 9 -0.66 11.62 6.69
CA PHE A 9 -0.65 11.52 5.25
C PHE A 9 -0.61 10.04 4.88
N GLY A 10 -1.78 9.40 4.95
CA GLY A 10 -1.97 7.99 4.64
C GLY A 10 -2.27 7.13 5.86
N ILE A 11 -3.38 6.41 5.80
CA ILE A 11 -3.73 5.37 6.75
C ILE A 11 -2.76 4.20 6.54
N LEU A 12 -1.87 3.98 7.50
CA LEU A 12 -0.95 2.84 7.46
C LEU A 12 -1.75 1.57 7.64
N HIS A 13 -1.69 0.71 6.64
CA HIS A 13 -2.36 -0.58 6.64
C HIS A 13 -1.40 -1.66 6.16
N GLU A 14 -1.63 -2.86 6.67
CA GLU A 14 -0.95 -4.09 6.27
C GLU A 14 -2.02 -5.13 5.98
N PHE A 15 -1.74 -6.08 5.09
CA PHE A 15 -2.64 -7.20 4.88
C PHE A 15 -1.86 -8.50 4.71
N TYR A 16 -2.47 -9.59 5.16
CA TYR A 16 -2.03 -10.94 4.85
C TYR A 16 -3.24 -11.78 4.47
N GLN A 17 -3.02 -12.87 3.77
CA GLN A 17 -4.11 -13.71 3.28
C GLN A 17 -3.97 -15.15 3.74
N LYS A 18 -5.11 -15.77 3.97
CA LYS A 18 -5.32 -17.20 4.12
C LYS A 18 -6.01 -17.72 2.85
N PRO A 19 -6.17 -19.04 2.70
CA PRO A 19 -6.88 -19.61 1.55
C PRO A 19 -8.31 -19.05 1.39
N GLU A 20 -9.04 -18.91 2.50
CA GLU A 20 -10.46 -18.50 2.50
C GLU A 20 -10.71 -17.08 3.02
N GLU A 21 -9.69 -16.45 3.61
CA GLU A 21 -9.84 -15.15 4.29
C GLU A 21 -8.70 -14.20 3.93
N VAL A 22 -8.95 -12.90 4.01
CA VAL A 22 -7.93 -11.85 3.99
C VAL A 22 -8.02 -11.09 5.30
N VAL A 23 -6.90 -10.88 5.95
CA VAL A 23 -6.84 -10.09 7.18
C VAL A 23 -6.14 -8.77 6.86
N VAL A 24 -6.84 -7.67 7.10
CA VAL A 24 -6.34 -6.30 6.93
C VAL A 24 -6.16 -5.70 8.30
N THR A 25 -4.98 -5.16 8.56
CA THR A 25 -4.62 -4.50 9.81
C THR A 25 -4.40 -3.02 9.53
N ILE A 26 -5.19 -2.15 10.16
CA ILE A 26 -5.04 -0.70 10.08
C ILE A 26 -4.40 -0.21 11.37
N PHE A 27 -3.29 0.51 11.28
CA PHE A 27 -2.57 1.02 12.44
C PHE A 27 -3.15 2.37 12.86
N ALA A 28 -3.91 2.36 13.96
CA ALA A 28 -4.57 3.53 14.53
C ALA A 28 -4.32 3.57 16.03
N LYS A 29 -3.34 4.39 16.47
CA LYS A 29 -2.96 4.47 17.89
C LYS A 29 -3.92 5.36 18.67
N GLY A 30 -4.48 4.83 19.74
CA GLY A 30 -5.31 5.61 20.67
C GLY A 30 -6.71 5.94 20.12
N VAL A 31 -7.16 5.21 19.10
CA VAL A 31 -8.51 5.37 18.56
C VAL A 31 -9.46 4.41 19.30
N PRO A 32 -10.49 4.93 19.99
CA PRO A 32 -11.46 4.06 20.66
C PRO A 32 -12.42 3.45 19.63
N ALA A 33 -12.92 2.24 19.89
CA ALA A 33 -13.84 1.53 19.00
C ALA A 33 -15.09 2.33 18.60
N LYS A 34 -15.61 3.16 19.50
CA LYS A 34 -16.75 4.05 19.24
C LYS A 34 -16.51 5.13 18.16
N ASN A 35 -15.25 5.37 17.81
CA ASN A 35 -14.85 6.35 16.82
C ASN A 35 -14.50 5.68 15.47
N VAL A 36 -14.66 4.36 15.37
CA VAL A 36 -14.38 3.58 14.16
C VAL A 36 -15.70 3.04 13.62
N GLU A 37 -15.98 3.34 12.37
CA GLU A 37 -17.10 2.79 11.61
C GLU A 37 -16.54 1.92 10.50
N VAL A 38 -17.04 0.68 10.37
CA VAL A 38 -16.58 -0.28 9.38
C VAL A 38 -17.79 -0.84 8.63
N ASP A 39 -17.78 -0.66 7.32
CA ASP A 39 -18.79 -1.17 6.40
C ASP A 39 -18.17 -2.13 5.38
N PHE A 40 -18.86 -3.24 5.17
CA PHE A 40 -18.47 -4.28 4.21
C PHE A 40 -19.41 -4.26 3.02
N GLY A 41 -18.89 -3.84 1.86
CA GLY A 41 -19.56 -4.02 0.58
C GLY A 41 -19.19 -5.35 -0.09
N GLU A 42 -19.83 -5.67 -1.22
CA GLU A 42 -19.52 -6.91 -1.97
C GLU A 42 -18.06 -6.98 -2.48
N GLN A 43 -17.46 -5.83 -2.75
CA GLN A 43 -16.09 -5.70 -3.26
C GLN A 43 -15.39 -4.43 -2.74
N ILE A 44 -15.89 -3.85 -1.65
CA ILE A 44 -15.38 -2.60 -1.09
C ILE A 44 -15.31 -2.78 0.42
N LEU A 45 -14.19 -2.40 1.01
CA LEU A 45 -14.06 -2.23 2.44
C LEU A 45 -14.12 -0.73 2.72
N SER A 46 -14.95 -0.31 3.65
CA SER A 46 -15.05 1.08 4.09
C SER A 46 -14.75 1.16 5.57
N VAL A 47 -13.74 1.93 5.94
CA VAL A 47 -13.38 2.20 7.33
C VAL A 47 -13.28 3.71 7.50
N ILE A 48 -14.04 4.23 8.45
CA ILE A 48 -14.09 5.66 8.77
C ILE A 48 -13.65 5.83 10.21
N ILE A 49 -12.67 6.69 10.43
CA ILE A 49 -12.14 6.98 11.76
C ILE A 49 -12.44 8.44 12.10
N HIS A 50 -13.26 8.65 13.13
CA HIS A 50 -13.66 9.95 13.63
C HIS A 50 -12.74 10.40 14.76
N LEU A 51 -11.82 11.33 14.50
CA LEU A 51 -11.00 11.93 15.55
C LEU A 51 -11.60 13.26 16.03
N PRO A 52 -11.63 13.51 17.36
CA PRO A 52 -12.20 14.76 17.88
C PRO A 52 -11.33 15.95 17.45
N GLY A 53 -11.91 16.87 16.67
CA GLY A 53 -11.24 18.09 16.21
C GLY A 53 -10.45 17.94 14.91
N GLN A 54 -10.68 16.87 14.15
CA GLN A 54 -10.14 16.67 12.80
C GLN A 54 -11.26 16.14 11.88
N ASP A 55 -11.10 16.32 10.58
CA ASP A 55 -11.89 15.61 9.58
C ASP A 55 -11.73 14.08 9.71
N PRO A 56 -12.78 13.31 9.38
CA PRO A 56 -12.70 11.86 9.46
C PRO A 56 -11.72 11.30 8.44
N ASP A 57 -10.89 10.35 8.88
CA ASP A 57 -9.99 9.61 8.02
C ASP A 57 -10.75 8.46 7.37
N ILE A 58 -10.83 8.44 6.03
CA ILE A 58 -11.60 7.47 5.26
C ILE A 58 -10.65 6.52 4.53
N PHE A 59 -10.76 5.23 4.82
CA PHE A 59 -10.09 4.13 4.12
C PHE A 59 -11.12 3.31 3.36
N GLN A 60 -11.21 3.52 2.05
CA GLN A 60 -12.20 2.87 1.20
C GLN A 60 -11.58 2.15 -0.01
N PRO A 61 -10.72 1.13 0.20
CA PRO A 61 -10.16 0.38 -0.91
C PRO A 61 -11.22 -0.44 -1.64
N ARG A 62 -11.14 -0.42 -2.98
CA ARG A 62 -11.82 -1.42 -3.81
C ARG A 62 -11.02 -2.71 -3.74
N LEU A 63 -11.63 -3.79 -3.29
CA LEU A 63 -10.94 -5.06 -3.06
C LEU A 63 -10.67 -5.80 -4.37
N PHE A 64 -9.56 -6.54 -4.43
CA PHE A 64 -9.20 -7.36 -5.60
C PHE A 64 -10.29 -8.35 -5.98
N GLY A 65 -10.83 -9.07 -5.00
CA GLY A 65 -11.91 -10.04 -5.17
C GLY A 65 -13.17 -9.65 -4.41
N LYS A 66 -14.25 -10.37 -4.72
CA LYS A 66 -15.50 -10.27 -3.96
C LYS A 66 -15.34 -10.91 -2.58
N ILE A 67 -16.03 -10.33 -1.60
CA ILE A 67 -16.09 -10.81 -0.23
C ILE A 67 -17.52 -11.21 0.13
N ILE A 68 -17.68 -11.90 1.27
CA ILE A 68 -18.98 -12.23 1.86
C ILE A 68 -19.17 -11.32 3.08
N PRO A 69 -19.85 -10.17 2.96
CA PRO A 69 -20.01 -9.20 4.05
C PRO A 69 -20.54 -9.83 5.36
N GLN A 70 -21.45 -10.79 5.23
CA GLN A 70 -22.07 -11.51 6.35
C GLN A 70 -21.10 -12.35 7.18
N LYS A 71 -19.97 -12.75 6.58
CA LYS A 71 -18.92 -13.54 7.24
C LYS A 71 -17.70 -12.68 7.61
N CYS A 72 -17.69 -11.41 7.24
CA CYS A 72 -16.62 -10.49 7.60
C CYS A 72 -16.74 -10.07 9.06
N LYS A 73 -15.60 -9.80 9.70
CA LYS A 73 -15.51 -9.40 11.10
C LYS A 73 -14.47 -8.31 11.24
N PHE A 74 -14.57 -7.51 12.30
CA PHE A 74 -13.52 -6.58 12.68
C PHE A 74 -13.36 -6.57 14.19
N ASP A 75 -12.15 -6.26 14.64
CA ASP A 75 -11.80 -6.09 16.04
C ASP A 75 -10.97 -4.81 16.19
N VAL A 76 -11.32 -3.98 17.16
CA VAL A 76 -10.64 -2.71 17.41
C VAL A 76 -9.78 -2.86 18.65
N LEU A 77 -8.46 -2.93 18.45
CA LEU A 77 -7.48 -2.95 19.51
C LEU A 77 -6.94 -1.53 19.77
N SER A 78 -6.23 -1.36 20.89
CA SER A 78 -5.71 -0.05 21.32
C SER A 78 -4.72 0.62 20.36
N THR A 79 -4.05 -0.17 19.51
CA THR A 79 -3.01 0.30 18.59
C THR A 79 -3.30 -0.02 17.13
N LYS A 80 -4.30 -0.86 16.86
CA LYS A 80 -4.60 -1.38 15.52
C LYS A 80 -6.06 -1.84 15.43
N ILE A 81 -6.58 -1.85 14.22
CA ILE A 81 -7.89 -2.39 13.87
C ILE A 81 -7.63 -3.59 12.97
N GLU A 82 -8.08 -4.77 13.37
CA GLU A 82 -7.95 -6.00 12.59
C GLU A 82 -9.28 -6.31 11.91
N ILE A 83 -9.25 -6.52 10.60
CA ILE A 83 -10.43 -6.69 9.76
C ILE A 83 -10.27 -8.01 9.02
N LEU A 84 -11.17 -8.94 9.27
CA LEU A 84 -11.23 -10.24 8.63
C LEU A 84 -12.26 -10.19 7.50
N LEU A 85 -11.79 -10.33 6.27
CA LEU A 85 -12.57 -10.38 5.06
C LEU A 85 -12.71 -11.83 4.61
N ALA A 86 -13.93 -12.36 4.61
CA ALA A 86 -14.20 -13.68 4.06
C ALA A 86 -14.24 -13.60 2.54
N LYS A 87 -13.38 -14.34 1.84
CA LYS A 87 -13.37 -14.35 0.38
C LYS A 87 -14.62 -15.06 -0.13
N ALA A 88 -15.26 -14.51 -1.16
CA ALA A 88 -16.37 -15.19 -1.83
C ALA A 88 -15.88 -16.36 -2.70
N GLU A 89 -14.67 -16.22 -3.24
CA GLU A 89 -14.03 -17.19 -4.11
C GLU A 89 -12.62 -17.48 -3.58
N ALA A 90 -12.17 -18.73 -3.67
CA ALA A 90 -10.84 -19.16 -3.23
C ALA A 90 -9.74 -18.71 -4.22
N ILE A 91 -9.67 -17.41 -4.48
CA ILE A 91 -8.73 -16.77 -5.38
C ILE A 91 -7.53 -16.24 -4.57
N HIS A 92 -6.34 -16.34 -5.16
CA HIS A 92 -5.14 -15.72 -4.63
C HIS A 92 -5.14 -14.21 -4.93
N TRP A 93 -5.09 -13.39 -3.89
CA TRP A 93 -5.08 -11.94 -4.04
C TRP A 93 -3.64 -11.46 -4.17
N THR A 94 -3.23 -11.00 -5.36
CA THR A 94 -1.88 -10.45 -5.55
C THR A 94 -1.72 -9.08 -4.91
N SER A 95 -2.84 -8.40 -4.62
CA SER A 95 -2.90 -7.10 -3.96
C SER A 95 -4.23 -7.01 -3.19
N LEU A 96 -4.27 -6.20 -2.13
CA LEU A 96 -5.52 -5.91 -1.43
C LEU A 96 -6.48 -5.12 -2.32
N GLU A 97 -5.93 -4.11 -3.01
CA GLU A 97 -6.68 -3.20 -3.86
C GLU A 97 -6.75 -3.70 -5.30
N PHE A 98 -7.92 -3.54 -5.91
CA PHE A 98 -8.13 -3.71 -7.34
C PHE A 98 -7.64 -2.46 -8.07
N SER A 99 -6.43 -2.52 -8.62
CA SER A 99 -5.96 -1.50 -9.56
C SER A 99 -6.26 -1.94 -11.00
N LYS A 100 -6.94 -1.08 -11.77
CA LYS A 100 -7.03 -1.22 -13.24
C LYS A 100 -5.77 -0.73 -13.96
N GLU A 101 -4.86 -0.11 -13.22
CA GLU A 101 -3.64 0.51 -13.73
C GLU A 101 -2.46 -0.01 -12.93
N ALA A 102 -1.62 -0.84 -13.56
CA ALA A 102 -0.21 -0.84 -13.19
C ALA A 102 0.28 0.62 -13.31
N THR A 103 1.14 1.07 -12.39
CA THR A 103 1.61 2.46 -12.21
C THR A 103 0.57 3.44 -11.66
N VAL A 104 0.52 3.63 -10.34
CA VAL A 104 0.93 4.86 -9.63
C VAL A 104 1.00 4.52 -8.12
N LEU A 105 2.15 4.01 -7.65
CA LEU A 105 2.42 4.07 -6.21
C LEU A 105 3.00 5.44 -5.87
N GLN A 106 2.09 6.26 -5.35
CA GLN A 106 2.25 7.29 -4.31
C GLN A 106 3.16 8.48 -4.63
N ARG A 107 2.55 9.68 -4.70
CA ARG A 107 3.27 10.96 -4.58
C ARG A 107 4.07 10.93 -3.28
N ILE A 108 5.38 10.73 -3.41
CA ILE A 108 6.32 11.02 -2.36
C ILE A 108 6.28 12.54 -2.17
N ASN A 109 5.74 13.01 -1.05
CA ASN A 109 5.98 14.39 -0.63
C ASN A 109 7.45 14.49 -0.17
N VAL A 110 8.36 14.54 -1.13
CA VAL A 110 9.78 14.85 -0.91
C VAL A 110 9.83 16.34 -0.53
N PRO A 111 10.21 16.74 0.70
CA PRO A 111 10.79 18.05 0.85
C PRO A 111 12.08 18.06 0.03
N SER A 112 12.10 18.87 -1.03
CA SER A 112 13.26 19.12 -1.87
C SER A 112 14.52 19.34 -1.02
N GLY A 113 15.29 18.27 -0.87
CA GLY A 113 16.52 18.23 -0.09
C GLY A 113 17.53 17.37 -0.84
N ARG A 114 18.21 17.99 -1.80
CA ARG A 114 19.47 17.57 -2.46
C ARG A 114 19.72 16.06 -2.54
N SER A 115 19.33 15.47 -3.67
CA SER A 115 19.86 14.17 -4.10
C SER A 115 21.27 14.35 -4.67
N THR A 116 22.27 13.93 -3.92
CA THR A 116 23.52 13.40 -4.48
C THR A 116 23.76 12.07 -3.82
N CYS A 117 23.42 10.98 -4.50
CA CYS A 117 23.88 9.66 -4.12
C CYS A 117 24.51 9.00 -5.33
N LEU A 118 25.82 8.78 -5.18
CA LEU A 118 26.70 8.07 -6.08
C LEU A 118 26.18 6.66 -6.32
N TYR A 119 25.70 6.39 -7.53
CA TYR A 119 25.82 5.06 -8.14
C TYR A 119 26.05 5.23 -9.64
N ASN A 120 27.21 5.80 -9.96
CA ASN A 120 27.77 5.80 -11.31
C ASN A 120 28.69 4.59 -11.54
N MET A 121 28.55 3.51 -10.77
CA MET A 121 29.27 2.26 -11.02
C MET A 121 28.34 1.24 -11.65
N MET A 122 28.07 1.41 -12.94
CA MET A 122 27.99 0.32 -13.94
C MET A 122 27.65 0.93 -15.31
N ILE A 123 28.67 1.53 -15.94
CA ILE A 123 28.77 1.47 -17.40
C ILE A 123 30.10 0.77 -17.70
N PRO A 124 30.09 -0.38 -18.41
CA PRO A 124 31.29 -1.11 -18.76
C PRO A 124 32.16 -0.26 -19.69
N ASN A 125 33.41 -0.07 -19.27
CA ASN A 125 34.43 0.60 -20.06
C ASN A 125 35.14 -0.42 -20.97
N LEU A 126 35.24 -0.04 -22.26
CA LEU A 126 36.32 -0.39 -23.17
C LEU A 126 36.58 -1.88 -23.42
N GLU A 127 35.82 -2.49 -24.33
CA GLU A 127 36.38 -3.52 -25.25
C GLU A 127 35.98 -3.32 -26.73
N ASP A 128 35.36 -2.20 -27.12
CA ASP A 128 35.11 -1.87 -28.54
C ASP A 128 36.26 -1.09 -29.20
N SER A 129 37.34 -0.77 -28.47
CA SER A 129 38.50 -0.03 -29.02
C SER A 129 39.60 -0.94 -29.57
N LEU A 130 39.36 -2.25 -29.70
CA LEU A 130 40.28 -3.25 -30.27
C LEU A 130 39.84 -3.81 -31.64
N MET A 131 39.09 -3.04 -32.43
CA MET A 131 38.92 -3.28 -33.87
C MET A 131 39.85 -2.44 -34.76
N GLN A 132 40.95 -1.90 -34.21
CA GLN A 132 42.02 -1.32 -35.03
C GLN A 132 43.00 -2.37 -35.62
N ASN A 133 42.78 -3.67 -35.44
CA ASN A 133 43.74 -4.66 -35.98
C ASN A 133 43.12 -6.03 -36.23
N LYS A 134 42.30 -6.13 -37.29
CA LYS A 134 42.12 -7.37 -38.07
C LYS A 134 41.37 -7.06 -39.37
N SER A 135 42.02 -7.41 -40.47
CA SER A 135 41.54 -7.32 -41.85
C SER A 135 41.68 -5.96 -42.55
N LEU A 136 42.90 -5.71 -43.04
CA LEU A 136 43.09 -5.42 -44.47
C LEU A 136 42.18 -6.31 -45.34
N ILE A 137 41.89 -5.86 -46.56
CA ILE A 137 41.26 -6.59 -47.68
C ILE A 137 39.73 -6.46 -47.75
N TYR A 138 39.25 -5.54 -48.59
CA TYR A 138 38.22 -5.69 -49.64
C TYR A 138 37.60 -4.32 -49.94
N GLY A 139 37.92 -3.75 -51.11
CA GLY A 139 37.13 -2.72 -51.80
C GLY A 139 37.75 -1.33 -51.86
#